data_AF-A0A1K1NBA5-F1
#
_entry.id   AF-A0A1K1NBA5-F1
#
_cell.length_a   1.000
_cell.length_b   1.000
_cell.length_c   1.000
_cell.angle_alpha   90.00
_cell.angle_beta   90.00
_cell.angle_gamma   90.00
#
_symmetry.space_group_name_H-M   'P 1'
#
loop_
_entity.id
_entity.type
_entity.pdbx_description
1 polymer ?
#
loop_
_entity_poly.entity_id
_entity_poly.type
_entity_poly.pdbx_seq_one_letter_code
_entity_poly.pdbx_strand_id
1 'polypeptide(L)'
;MSKNREQKRKMQLETRAKNESFCFQVEFLCEKKDFNITEWKQELRAELNDICQNGITDALSNLALIIEGVQKELGYVQEVAKCSLNGTLVPFILGITPIQPDKATYVQGIFAEETPLQVKIAYDNEIRNRVVDWVKERYDNVTTRLSQPILKLPNMVVEFKRVVKD
;
A
#
# COMPACT_ATOMS: atom_id res chain seq x y z
N MET A 1 -33.40 -10.83 16.88
CA MET A 1 -32.52 -9.64 16.84
C MET A 1 -31.15 -9.81 17.52
N SER A 2 -30.89 -10.83 18.35
CA SER A 2 -29.58 -11.02 19.02
C SER A 2 -28.44 -11.49 18.10
N LYS A 3 -28.72 -12.42 17.16
CA LYS A 3 -27.72 -12.97 16.24
C LYS A 3 -26.98 -11.91 15.41
N ASN A 4 -27.67 -10.86 14.98
CA ASN A 4 -27.09 -9.77 14.19
C ASN A 4 -26.17 -8.86 15.03
N ARG A 5 -26.46 -8.69 16.33
CA ARG A 5 -25.61 -7.93 17.26
C ARG A 5 -24.32 -8.67 17.59
N GLU A 6 -24.40 -9.98 17.79
CA GLU A 6 -23.23 -10.85 18.03
C GLU A 6 -22.32 -10.92 16.80
N GLN A 7 -22.89 -11.06 15.60
CA GLN A 7 -22.13 -11.03 14.35
C GLN A 7 -21.40 -9.70 14.14
N LYS A 8 -22.07 -8.56 14.39
CA LYS A 8 -21.43 -7.23 14.31
C LYS A 8 -20.28 -7.09 15.31
N ARG A 9 -20.47 -7.55 16.55
CA ARG A 9 -19.41 -7.53 17.57
C ARG A 9 -18.22 -8.40 17.17
N LYS A 10 -18.47 -9.59 16.59
CA LYS A 10 -17.42 -10.47 16.10
C LYS A 10 -16.61 -9.82 14.98
N MET A 11 -17.26 -9.23 13.97
CA MET A 11 -16.58 -8.51 12.89
C MET A 11 -15.74 -7.34 13.43
N GLN A 12 -16.26 -6.58 14.40
CA GLN A 12 -15.51 -5.48 15.03
C GLN A 12 -14.24 -5.97 15.74
N LEU A 13 -14.33 -7.10 16.45
CA LEU A 13 -13.18 -7.70 17.12
C LEU A 13 -12.15 -8.23 16.12
N GLU A 14 -12.60 -8.85 15.02
CA GLU A 14 -11.73 -9.33 13.95
C GLU A 14 -11.00 -8.17 13.26
N THR A 15 -11.72 -7.09 12.91
CA THR A 15 -11.10 -5.88 12.34
C THR A 15 -10.08 -5.26 13.30
N ARG A 16 -10.40 -5.19 14.59
CA ARG A 16 -9.49 -4.64 15.60
C ARG A 16 -8.22 -5.48 15.72
N ALA A 17 -8.35 -6.79 15.87
CA ALA A 17 -7.21 -7.69 15.97
C ALA A 17 -6.31 -7.60 14.73
N LYS A 18 -6.91 -7.49 13.54
CA LYS A 18 -6.19 -7.30 12.29
C LYS A 18 -5.43 -5.97 12.24
N ASN A 19 -6.07 -4.88 12.64
CA ASN A 19 -5.43 -3.56 12.69
C ASN A 19 -4.27 -3.54 13.69
N GLU A 20 -4.45 -4.16 14.87
CA GLU A 20 -3.37 -4.32 15.86
C GLU A 20 -2.20 -5.13 15.31
N SER A 21 -2.49 -6.25 14.61
CA SER A 21 -1.45 -7.05 13.95
C SER A 21 -0.70 -6.28 12.86
N PHE A 22 -1.39 -5.44 12.09
CA PHE A 22 -0.76 -4.61 11.07
C PHE A 22 0.14 -3.54 11.69
N CYS A 23 -0.33 -2.82 12.71
CA CYS A 23 0.48 -1.85 13.42
C CYS A 23 1.75 -2.50 13.99
N PHE A 24 1.60 -3.67 14.63
CA PHE A 24 2.75 -4.44 15.14
C PHE A 24 3.73 -4.81 14.03
N GLN A 25 3.24 -5.28 12.88
CA GLN A 25 4.10 -5.61 11.73
C GLN A 25 4.90 -4.39 11.25
N VAL A 26 4.26 -3.22 11.14
CA VAL A 26 4.92 -1.98 10.71
C VAL A 26 5.97 -1.55 11.73
N GLU A 27 5.63 -1.55 13.03
CA GLU A 27 6.58 -1.21 14.10
C GLU A 27 7.80 -2.15 14.09
N PHE A 28 7.57 -3.46 14.01
CA PHE A 28 8.63 -4.47 13.94
C PHE A 28 9.54 -4.30 12.71
N LEU A 29 8.96 -4.04 11.53
CA LEU A 29 9.73 -3.79 10.32
C LEU A 29 10.52 -2.49 10.40
N CYS A 30 9.99 -1.48 11.08
CA CYS A 30 10.71 -0.24 11.29
C CYS A 30 11.97 -0.44 12.15
N GLU A 31 11.86 -1.18 13.25
CA GLU A 31 13.00 -1.53 14.11
C GLU A 31 14.08 -2.29 13.33
N LYS A 32 13.66 -3.20 12.43
CA LYS A 32 14.59 -3.98 11.60
C LYS A 32 15.32 -3.13 10.55
N LYS A 33 14.73 -2.03 10.08
CA LYS A 33 15.29 -1.20 9.00
C LYS A 33 16.35 -0.19 9.46
N ASP A 34 16.67 -0.14 10.76
CA ASP A 34 17.57 0.85 11.37
C ASP A 34 17.23 2.31 10.99
N PHE A 35 15.96 2.54 10.68
CA PHE A 35 15.44 3.86 10.37
C PHE A 35 15.22 4.60 11.69
N ASN A 36 15.82 5.79 11.86
CA ASN A 36 15.66 6.59 13.07
C ASN A 36 14.24 7.16 13.15
N ILE A 37 13.32 6.32 13.60
CA ILE A 37 11.91 6.62 13.74
C ILE A 37 11.62 7.62 14.85
N THR A 38 12.59 7.87 15.76
CA THR A 38 12.35 8.66 16.96
C THR A 38 11.80 10.05 16.64
N GLU A 39 12.24 10.63 15.53
CA GLU A 39 11.80 11.94 15.03
C GLU A 39 10.45 11.88 14.29
N TRP A 40 10.03 10.68 13.85
CA TRP A 40 8.84 10.46 13.01
C TRP A 40 7.73 9.68 13.74
N LYS A 41 7.84 9.48 15.07
CA LYS A 41 6.91 8.65 15.84
C LYS A 41 5.48 9.19 15.81
N GLN A 42 5.31 10.50 15.79
CA GLN A 42 3.97 11.11 15.81
C GLN A 42 3.30 10.96 14.44
N GLU A 43 4.06 11.19 13.37
CA GLU A 43 3.68 11.06 11.97
C GLU A 43 3.31 9.62 11.65
N LEU A 44 4.14 8.65 12.05
CA LEU A 44 3.83 7.23 11.85
C LEU A 44 2.52 6.83 12.55
N ARG A 45 2.32 7.28 13.80
CA ARG A 45 1.08 6.98 14.54
C ARG A 45 -0.14 7.61 13.88
N ALA A 46 -0.03 8.83 13.38
CA ALA A 46 -1.10 9.47 12.63
C ALA A 46 -1.43 8.68 11.36
N GLU A 47 -0.40 8.30 10.59
CA GLU A 47 -0.56 7.52 9.36
C GLU A 47 -1.20 6.14 9.61
N LEU A 48 -0.75 5.43 10.65
CA LEU A 48 -1.33 4.15 11.06
C LEU A 48 -2.80 4.28 11.50
N ASN A 49 -3.13 5.35 12.22
CA ASN A 49 -4.51 5.62 12.63
C ASN A 49 -5.41 5.85 11.40
N ASP A 50 -4.97 6.67 10.45
CA ASP A 50 -5.72 6.95 9.22
C ASP A 50 -5.93 5.66 8.39
N ILE A 51 -4.90 4.84 8.23
CA ILE A 51 -4.97 3.55 7.54
C ILE A 51 -6.00 2.61 8.19
N CYS A 52 -5.95 2.51 9.52
CA CYS A 52 -6.84 1.64 10.29
C CYS A 52 -8.29 2.12 10.27
N GLN A 53 -8.51 3.44 10.37
CA GLN A 53 -9.85 4.05 10.35
C GLN A 53 -10.50 3.93 8.98
N ASN A 54 -9.72 4.09 7.90
CA ASN A 54 -10.22 4.00 6.52
C ASN A 54 -10.21 2.57 5.95
N GLY A 55 -9.85 1.57 6.75
CA GLY A 55 -9.89 0.16 6.36
C GLY A 55 -8.94 -0.21 5.22
N ILE A 56 -7.81 0.52 5.09
CA ILE A 56 -6.83 0.38 4.01
C ILE A 56 -5.80 -0.72 4.31
N THR A 57 -5.78 -1.23 5.54
CA THR A 57 -4.85 -2.25 6.07
C THR A 57 -4.61 -3.44 5.12
N ASP A 58 -5.67 -4.13 4.66
CA ASP A 58 -5.49 -5.29 3.77
C ASP A 58 -4.89 -4.89 2.43
N ALA A 59 -5.31 -3.74 1.90
CA ALA A 59 -4.84 -3.29 0.61
C ALA A 59 -3.35 -2.94 0.65
N LEU A 60 -2.86 -2.29 1.71
CA LEU A 60 -1.43 -2.04 1.88
C LEU A 60 -0.64 -3.33 2.07
N SER A 61 -1.12 -4.27 2.89
CA SER A 61 -0.46 -5.57 3.04
C SER A 61 -0.38 -6.34 1.73
N ASN A 62 -1.49 -6.40 0.97
CA ASN A 62 -1.52 -7.03 -0.34
C ASN A 62 -0.60 -6.33 -1.34
N LEU A 63 -0.60 -4.99 -1.34
CA LEU A 63 0.29 -4.23 -2.22
C LEU A 63 1.77 -4.49 -1.89
N ALA A 64 2.14 -4.56 -0.60
CA ALA A 64 3.49 -4.92 -0.20
C ALA A 64 3.91 -6.30 -0.72
N LEU A 65 3.03 -7.30 -0.62
CA LEU A 65 3.27 -8.64 -1.18
C LEU A 65 3.40 -8.65 -2.70
N ILE A 66 2.61 -7.83 -3.40
CA ILE A 66 2.71 -7.67 -4.86
C ILE A 66 4.06 -7.08 -5.24
N ILE A 67 4.49 -6.00 -4.58
CA ILE A 67 5.77 -5.36 -4.86
C ILE A 67 6.93 -6.31 -4.57
N GLU A 68 6.88 -7.02 -3.45
CA GLU A 68 7.87 -8.04 -3.10
C GLU A 68 7.91 -9.18 -4.12
N GLY A 69 6.75 -9.68 -4.56
CA GLY A 69 6.64 -10.74 -5.56
C GLY A 69 7.19 -10.32 -6.93
N VAL A 70 6.83 -9.12 -7.40
CA VAL A 70 7.37 -8.53 -8.63
C VAL A 70 8.89 -8.41 -8.55
N GLN A 71 9.43 -7.96 -7.40
CA GLN A 71 10.87 -7.85 -7.21
C GLN A 71 11.56 -9.21 -7.21
N LYS A 72 11.03 -10.19 -6.47
CA LYS A 72 11.66 -11.52 -6.32
C LYS A 72 11.55 -12.39 -7.56
N GLU A 73 10.40 -12.39 -8.22
CA GLU A 73 10.11 -13.31 -9.34
C GLU A 73 10.43 -12.70 -10.69
N LEU A 74 10.22 -11.40 -10.88
CA LEU A 74 10.50 -10.72 -12.15
C LEU A 74 11.83 -9.95 -12.14
N GLY A 75 12.43 -9.73 -10.97
CA GLY A 75 13.67 -8.96 -10.85
C GLY A 75 13.49 -7.47 -11.08
N TYR A 76 12.25 -6.97 -11.02
CA TYR A 76 11.93 -5.58 -11.35
C TYR A 76 11.57 -4.74 -10.13
N VAL A 77 11.99 -3.48 -10.16
CA VAL A 77 11.61 -2.46 -9.18
C VAL A 77 10.82 -1.38 -9.91
N GLN A 78 9.85 -0.78 -9.23
CA GLN A 78 9.14 0.38 -9.75
C GLN A 78 10.09 1.56 -9.96
N GLU A 79 9.73 2.47 -10.87
CA GLU A 79 10.55 3.64 -11.16
C GLU A 79 10.66 4.54 -9.91
N VAL A 80 11.88 4.98 -9.63
CA VAL A 80 12.19 5.84 -8.48
C VAL A 80 11.37 7.12 -8.55
N ALA A 81 10.78 7.53 -7.43
CA ALA A 81 9.97 8.74 -7.29
C ALA A 81 8.66 8.77 -8.10
N LYS A 82 8.30 7.72 -8.84
CA LYS A 82 7.07 7.64 -9.65
C LYS A 82 5.98 6.74 -9.05
N CYS A 83 5.93 6.69 -7.72
CA CYS A 83 4.83 6.11 -6.94
C CYS A 83 4.10 7.23 -6.19
N SER A 84 2.76 7.23 -6.20
CA SER A 84 1.97 8.25 -5.49
C SER A 84 2.07 8.14 -3.96
N LEU A 85 2.57 7.03 -3.44
CA LEU A 85 2.81 6.83 -2.00
C LEU A 85 4.22 7.29 -1.58
N ASN A 86 5.07 7.78 -2.48
CA ASN A 86 6.39 8.30 -2.06
C ASN A 86 6.21 9.45 -1.08
N GLY A 87 7.06 9.50 -0.04
CA GLY A 87 6.92 10.48 1.03
C GLY A 87 5.99 10.06 2.16
N THR A 88 5.55 8.81 2.22
CA THR A 88 4.76 8.25 3.34
C THR A 88 5.59 7.23 4.11
N LEU A 89 5.39 7.14 5.43
CA LEU A 89 6.21 6.30 6.32
C LEU A 89 5.84 4.83 6.20
N VAL A 90 4.55 4.49 6.24
CA VAL A 90 4.09 3.09 6.26
C VAL A 90 4.43 2.36 4.95
N PRO A 91 4.12 2.89 3.75
CA PRO A 91 4.58 2.31 2.48
C PRO A 91 6.09 2.14 2.37
N PHE A 92 6.89 3.08 2.89
CA PHE A 92 8.35 2.93 2.92
C PHE A 92 8.78 1.78 3.84
N ILE A 93 8.22 1.72 5.06
CA ILE A 93 8.51 0.66 6.03
C ILE A 93 8.14 -0.72 5.46
N LEU A 94 6.96 -0.84 4.84
CA LEU A 94 6.49 -2.06 4.18
C LEU A 94 7.28 -2.44 2.91
N GLY A 95 8.11 -1.54 2.39
CA GLY A 95 8.88 -1.77 1.16
C GLY A 95 8.11 -1.57 -0.14
N ILE A 96 6.94 -0.92 -0.08
CA ILE A 96 6.16 -0.52 -1.26
C ILE A 96 6.88 0.63 -1.99
N THR A 97 7.48 1.56 -1.25
CA THR A 97 8.27 2.66 -1.82
C THR A 97 9.74 2.52 -1.49
N PRO A 98 10.65 2.71 -2.46
CA PRO A 98 12.09 2.55 -2.23
C PRO A 98 12.75 3.80 -1.63
N ILE A 99 12.08 4.95 -1.64
CA ILE A 99 12.64 6.23 -1.19
C ILE A 99 12.27 6.48 0.27
N GLN A 100 13.27 6.88 1.06
CA GLN A 100 13.06 7.35 2.43
C GLN A 100 12.18 8.61 2.44
N PRO A 101 11.22 8.74 3.37
CA PRO A 101 10.27 9.86 3.34
C PRO A 101 10.91 11.25 3.44
N ASP A 102 12.08 11.38 4.06
CA ASP A 102 12.87 12.62 4.17
C ASP A 102 13.49 13.08 2.83
N LYS A 103 13.71 12.14 1.91
CA LYS A 103 14.23 12.38 0.56
C LYS A 103 13.11 12.59 -0.47
N ALA A 104 11.87 12.43 -0.06
CA ALA A 104 10.69 12.74 -0.85
C ALA A 104 9.94 13.93 -0.20
N THR A 105 9.01 14.54 -0.93
CA THR A 105 8.09 15.49 -0.31
C THR A 105 7.11 14.69 0.56
N TYR A 106 7.21 14.80 1.88
CA TYR A 106 6.27 14.14 2.79
C TYR A 106 4.83 14.55 2.47
N VAL A 107 3.95 13.56 2.29
CA VAL A 107 2.54 13.80 1.95
C VAL A 107 1.69 13.43 3.16
N GLN A 108 1.33 14.45 3.96
CA GLN A 108 0.49 14.26 5.13
C GLN A 108 -0.95 13.97 4.73
N GLY A 109 -1.59 13.00 5.41
CA GLY A 109 -3.04 12.81 5.34
C GLY A 109 -3.56 12.12 4.07
N ILE A 110 -2.69 11.58 3.21
CA ILE A 110 -3.10 10.83 2.01
C ILE A 110 -4.02 9.64 2.33
N PHE A 111 -3.88 9.04 3.52
CA PHE A 111 -4.73 7.95 3.99
C PHE A 111 -6.01 8.41 4.68
N ALA A 112 -6.16 9.71 4.94
CA ALA A 112 -7.37 10.32 5.48
C ALA A 112 -8.34 10.81 4.38
N GLU A 113 -7.91 10.77 3.11
CA GLU A 113 -8.72 11.17 1.95
C GLU A 113 -9.86 10.18 1.63
N GLU A 114 -10.66 10.51 0.61
CA GLU A 114 -11.79 9.67 0.15
C GLU A 114 -11.35 8.26 -0.26
N THR A 115 -12.13 7.27 0.18
CA THR A 115 -11.98 5.88 -0.29
C THR A 115 -12.80 5.66 -1.57
N PRO A 116 -12.29 4.86 -2.53
CA PRO A 116 -11.05 4.10 -2.48
C PRO A 116 -9.81 4.96 -2.78
N LEU A 117 -8.74 4.76 -1.98
CA LEU A 117 -7.46 5.41 -2.17
C LEU A 117 -6.90 5.10 -3.56
N GLN A 118 -6.52 6.14 -4.32
CA GLN A 118 -5.95 5.98 -5.66
C GLN A 118 -4.43 5.92 -5.58
N VAL A 119 -3.86 4.74 -5.85
CA VAL A 119 -2.41 4.53 -5.88
C VAL A 119 -1.93 4.42 -7.32
N LYS A 120 -0.90 5.15 -7.69
CA LYS A 120 -0.25 5.08 -9.00
C LYS A 120 1.16 4.55 -8.83
N ILE A 121 1.52 3.54 -9.62
CA ILE A 121 2.87 2.97 -9.62
C ILE A 121 3.36 2.93 -11.07
N ALA A 122 4.48 3.59 -11.35
CA ALA A 122 5.07 3.57 -12.68
C ALA A 122 6.20 2.56 -12.80
N TYR A 123 6.25 1.91 -13.95
CA TYR A 123 7.36 1.07 -14.39
C TYR A 123 7.80 1.51 -15.78
N ASP A 124 9.03 1.16 -16.18
CA ASP A 124 9.44 1.24 -17.59
C ASP A 124 8.41 0.53 -18.48
N ASN A 125 8.25 1.00 -19.71
CA ASN A 125 7.23 0.53 -20.64
C ASN A 125 7.26 -0.99 -20.85
N GLU A 126 8.45 -1.57 -20.99
CA GLU A 126 8.61 -3.02 -21.21
C GLU A 126 8.31 -3.82 -19.93
N ILE A 127 8.69 -3.27 -18.79
CA ILE A 127 8.48 -3.86 -17.46
C ILE A 127 6.99 -3.84 -17.09
N ARG A 128 6.29 -2.73 -17.34
CA ARG A 128 4.90 -2.51 -16.92
C ARG A 128 3.99 -3.63 -17.41
N ASN A 129 4.13 -4.08 -18.65
CA ASN A 129 3.26 -5.12 -19.19
C ASN A 129 3.53 -6.46 -18.48
N ARG A 130 4.81 -6.82 -18.25
CA ARG A 130 5.18 -8.05 -17.52
C ARG A 130 4.66 -8.04 -16.09
N VAL A 131 4.73 -6.91 -15.41
CA VAL A 131 4.16 -6.73 -14.06
C VAL A 131 2.66 -6.92 -14.08
N VAL A 132 1.95 -6.28 -15.01
CA VAL A 132 0.49 -6.41 -15.12
C VAL A 132 0.06 -7.85 -15.40
N ASP A 133 0.77 -8.56 -16.27
CA ASP A 133 0.44 -9.95 -16.58
C ASP A 133 0.72 -10.88 -15.38
N TRP A 134 1.82 -10.68 -14.67
CA TRP A 134 2.11 -11.39 -13.41
C TRP A 134 1.04 -11.16 -12.34
N VAL A 135 0.52 -9.94 -12.23
CA VAL A 135 -0.59 -9.62 -11.30
C VAL A 135 -1.89 -10.29 -11.77
N LYS A 136 -2.22 -10.29 -13.06
CA LYS A 136 -3.43 -10.96 -13.57
C LYS A 136 -3.44 -12.46 -13.30
N GLU A 137 -2.28 -13.11 -13.34
CA GLU A 137 -2.16 -14.55 -13.05
C GLU A 137 -2.46 -14.89 -11.58
N ARG A 138 -2.35 -13.91 -10.67
CA ARG A 138 -2.44 -14.11 -9.21
C ARG A 138 -3.64 -13.43 -8.57
N TYR A 139 -4.24 -12.45 -9.25
CA TYR A 139 -5.31 -11.63 -8.72
C TYR A 139 -6.43 -11.47 -9.75
N ASP A 140 -7.64 -11.87 -9.37
CA ASP A 140 -8.81 -11.86 -10.26
C ASP A 140 -9.35 -10.44 -10.55
N ASN A 141 -8.96 -9.45 -9.75
CA ASN A 141 -9.55 -8.10 -9.76
C ASN A 141 -8.78 -7.09 -10.61
N VAL A 142 -8.03 -7.56 -11.61
CA VAL A 142 -7.37 -6.70 -12.59
C VAL A 142 -8.35 -6.33 -13.69
N THR A 143 -8.58 -5.03 -13.88
CA THR A 143 -9.47 -4.48 -14.92
C THR A 143 -8.78 -3.35 -15.67
N THR A 144 -9.47 -2.72 -16.61
CA THR A 144 -8.95 -1.56 -17.34
C THR A 144 -9.85 -0.35 -17.08
N ARG A 145 -9.25 0.80 -16.75
CA ARG A 145 -9.93 2.10 -16.60
C ARG A 145 -9.23 3.11 -17.49
N LEU A 146 -9.96 3.71 -18.44
CA LEU A 146 -9.39 4.67 -19.41
C LEU A 146 -8.14 4.11 -20.12
N SER A 147 -8.20 2.86 -20.57
CA SER A 147 -7.09 2.13 -21.21
C SER A 147 -5.86 1.88 -20.33
N GLN A 148 -5.94 2.14 -19.02
CA GLN A 148 -4.88 1.81 -18.05
C GLN A 148 -5.26 0.57 -17.24
N PRO A 149 -4.33 -0.39 -17.06
CA PRO A 149 -4.56 -1.53 -16.20
C PRO A 149 -4.60 -1.09 -14.73
N ILE A 150 -5.65 -1.53 -14.03
CA ILE A 150 -5.85 -1.26 -12.61
C ILE A 150 -6.09 -2.56 -11.85
N LEU A 151 -5.58 -2.65 -10.62
CA LEU A 151 -5.93 -3.67 -9.65
C LEU A 151 -6.86 -3.06 -8.59
N LYS A 152 -8.01 -3.68 -8.36
CA LYS A 152 -8.93 -3.28 -7.28
C LYS A 152 -8.63 -4.10 -6.03
N LEU A 153 -8.30 -3.39 -4.95
CA LEU A 153 -8.13 -3.92 -3.60
C LEU A 153 -9.21 -3.32 -2.68
N PRO A 154 -9.46 -3.88 -1.48
CA PRO A 154 -10.40 -3.29 -0.52
C PRO A 154 -10.01 -1.84 -0.19
N ASN A 155 -10.89 -0.88 -0.44
CA ASN A 155 -10.67 0.55 -0.23
C ASN A 155 -9.44 1.15 -0.94
N MET A 156 -8.91 0.50 -1.98
CA MET A 156 -7.77 0.99 -2.77
C MET A 156 -7.88 0.58 -4.23
N VAL A 157 -7.50 1.47 -5.14
CA VAL A 157 -7.31 1.17 -6.56
C VAL A 157 -5.87 1.45 -6.94
N VAL A 158 -5.16 0.44 -7.44
CA VAL A 158 -3.77 0.55 -7.89
C VAL A 158 -3.74 0.65 -9.40
N GLU A 159 -3.16 1.71 -9.94
CA GLU A 159 -2.99 1.95 -11.37
C GLU A 159 -1.53 1.74 -11.79
N PHE A 160 -1.30 0.84 -12.73
CA PHE A 160 0.04 0.54 -13.25
C PHE A 160 0.35 1.43 -14.47
N LYS A 161 1.13 2.49 -14.22
CA LYS A 161 1.52 3.49 -15.22
C LYS A 161 2.78 3.09 -15.96
N ARG A 162 2.93 3.62 -17.17
CA ARG A 162 4.21 3.65 -17.89
C ARG A 162 4.95 4.92 -17.50
N VAL A 163 6.27 4.84 -17.41
CA VAL A 163 7.11 6.06 -17.39
C VAL A 163 6.92 6.78 -18.72
N VAL A 164 6.47 8.03 -18.66
CA VAL A 164 6.56 8.95 -19.79
C VAL A 164 7.97 9.54 -19.69
N LYS A 165 8.82 9.25 -20.69
CA LYS A 165 10.10 9.94 -20.82
C LYS A 165 9.79 11.28 -21.48
N ASP A 166 10.02 12.35 -20.73
CA ASP A 166 9.99 13.73 -21.26
C ASP A 166 11.18 13.97 -22.20
#